data_AF-A0A821GTW5-F1
#
_entry.id   AF-A0A821GTW5-F1
#
_cell.length_a   1.000
_cell.length_b   1.000
_cell.length_c   1.000
_cell.angle_alpha   90.00
_cell.angle_beta   90.00
_cell.angle_gamma   90.00
#
_symmetry.space_group_name_H-M   'P 1'
#
loop_
_entity.id
_entity.type
_entity.pdbx_description
1 polymer ?
#
loop_
_entity_poly.entity_id
_entity_poly.type
_entity_poly.pdbx_seq_one_letter_code
_entity_poly.pdbx_strand_id
1 'polypeptide(L)' 'MKHSGVSEDQVREFSMMFKHFDKEKLGRLNHQDFKSCLRALGYDLPTVDDNQRDEQFESILDVVDPN' A
#
# COMPACT_ATOMS: atom_id res chain seq x y z
N MET A 1 19.72 12.61 -8.17
CA MET A 1 19.54 11.83 -6.92
C MET A 1 18.08 11.96 -6.52
N LYS A 2 17.26 10.92 -6.70
CA LYS A 2 15.86 10.97 -6.28
C LYS A 2 15.82 10.59 -4.80
N HIS A 3 16.09 11.56 -3.92
CA HIS A 3 15.73 11.40 -2.53
C HIS A 3 14.21 11.45 -2.50
N SER A 4 13.56 10.28 -2.45
CA SER A 4 12.19 10.18 -1.96
C SER A 4 12.12 11.04 -0.71
N GLY A 5 11.22 12.02 -0.65
CA GLY A 5 11.05 12.94 0.48
C GLY A 5 10.52 12.27 1.75
N VAL A 6 10.91 11.01 1.97
CA VAL A 6 10.45 10.06 2.97
C VAL A 6 11.64 9.81 3.89
N SER A 7 11.46 10.06 5.19
CA SER A 7 12.48 9.82 6.21
C SER A 7 12.78 8.33 6.37
N GLU A 8 13.98 7.96 6.85
CA GLU A 8 14.33 6.56 7.11
C GLU A 8 13.34 5.84 8.03
N ASP A 9 12.78 6.56 9.01
CA ASP A 9 11.78 6.02 9.92
C ASP A 9 10.47 5.69 9.20
N GLN A 10 10.03 6.53 8.26
CA GLN A 10 8.86 6.21 7.42
C GLN A 10 9.12 5.01 6.52
N VAL A 11 10.34 4.88 5.96
CA VAL A 11 10.72 3.68 5.20
C VAL A 11 10.64 2.42 6.07
N ARG A 12 11.06 2.51 7.34
CA ARG A 12 10.95 1.40 8.29
C ARG A 12 9.50 1.08 8.63
N GLU A 13 8.65 2.08 8.85
CA GLU A 13 7.22 1.89 9.09
C GLU A 13 6.54 1.21 7.90
N PHE A 14 6.77 1.69 6.67
CA PHE A 14 6.23 1.07 5.46
C PHE A 14 6.71 -0.38 5.30
N SER A 15 8.00 -0.63 5.54
CA SER A 15 8.56 -1.98 5.48
C SER A 15 7.95 -2.91 6.54
N MET A 16 7.70 -2.40 7.74
CA MET A 16 7.10 -3.16 8.83
C MET A 16 5.64 -3.49 8.53
N MET A 17 4.86 -2.51 8.08
CA MET A 17 3.47 -2.70 7.71
C MET A 17 3.32 -3.65 6.53
N PHE A 18 4.14 -3.51 5.49
CA PHE A 18 4.13 -4.44 4.35
C PHE A 18 4.37 -5.88 4.80
N LYS A 19 5.39 -6.13 5.64
CA LYS A 19 5.66 -7.46 6.20
C LYS A 19 4.57 -7.99 7.11
N HIS A 20 3.83 -7.10 7.78
CA HIS A 20 2.71 -7.48 8.63
C HIS A 20 1.54 -8.05 7.80
N PHE A 21 1.28 -7.45 6.65
CA PHE A 21 0.23 -7.90 5.73
C PHE A 21 0.68 -9.07 4.82
N ASP A 22 1.97 -9.17 4.49
CA ASP A 22 2.55 -10.28 3.72
C ASP A 22 2.79 -11.51 4.61
N LYS A 23 1.71 -12.09 5.13
CA LYS A 23 1.73 -13.23 6.07
C LYS A 23 2.47 -14.44 5.50
N GLU A 24 2.28 -14.68 4.20
CA GLU A 24 2.86 -15.80 3.46
C GLU A 24 4.29 -15.52 2.95
N LYS A 25 4.80 -14.30 3.19
CA LYS A 25 6.15 -13.86 2.77
C LYS A 25 6.41 -14.05 1.28
N LEU A 26 5.38 -13.81 0.47
CA LEU A 26 5.45 -13.92 -0.99
C LEU A 26 6.17 -12.72 -1.61
N GLY A 27 6.40 -11.66 -0.83
CA GLY A 27 6.95 -10.39 -1.29
C GLY A 27 5.94 -9.58 -2.11
N ARG A 28 4.64 -9.93 -2.05
CA ARG A 28 3.55 -9.29 -2.79
C ARG A 28 2.29 -9.27 -1.93
N LEU A 29 1.51 -8.20 -2.04
CA LEU A 29 0.20 -8.09 -1.42
C LEU A 29 -0.87 -8.14 -2.51
N ASN A 30 -1.99 -8.82 -2.25
CA ASN A 30 -3.17 -8.66 -3.10
C ASN A 30 -3.80 -7.27 -2.86
N HIS A 31 -4.78 -6.91 -3.68
CA HIS A 31 -5.41 -5.59 -3.59
C HIS A 31 -6.06 -5.33 -2.23
N GLN A 32 -6.67 -6.35 -1.61
CA GLN A 32 -7.36 -6.22 -0.32
C GLN A 32 -6.38 -5.99 0.84
N ASP A 33 -5.28 -6.73 0.86
CA ASP A 33 -4.21 -6.59 1.84
C ASP A 33 -3.46 -5.27 1.66
N PHE A 34 -3.22 -4.85 0.41
CA PHE A 34 -2.58 -3.57 0.13
C PHE A 34 -3.46 -2.37 0.54
N LYS A 35 -4.78 -2.40 0.25
CA LYS A 35 -5.74 -1.40 0.76
C LYS A 35 -5.71 -1.32 2.29
N SER A 36 -5.67 -2.47 2.96
CA SER A 36 -5.62 -2.53 4.42
C SER A 36 -4.28 -1.99 4.97
N CYS A 37 -3.17 -2.25 4.28
CA CYS A 37 -1.86 -1.69 4.58
C CYS A 37 -1.85 -0.16 4.51
N LEU A 38 -2.38 0.41 3.42
CA LEU A 38 -2.48 1.86 3.24
C LEU A 38 -3.35 2.51 4.34
N ARG A 39 -4.50 1.92 4.67
CA ARG A 39 -5.33 2.44 5.77
C ARG A 39 -4.63 2.39 7.13
N ALA A 40 -3.90 1.32 7.42
CA ALA A 40 -3.13 1.18 8.65
C ALA A 40 -1.97 2.18 8.76
N LEU A 41 -1.44 2.63 7.61
CA LEU A 41 -0.47 3.72 7.51
C LEU A 41 -1.10 5.12 7.62
N GLY A 42 -2.44 5.21 7.72
CA GLY A 42 -3.17 6.46 7.87
C GLY A 42 -3.66 7.09 6.58
N TYR A 43 -3.61 6.39 5.44
CA TYR A 43 -4.24 6.86 4.21
C TYR A 43 -5.76 6.69 4.29
N ASP A 44 -6.49 7.77 4.04
CA ASP A 44 -7.96 7.78 4.03
C ASP A 44 -8.47 7.22 2.70
N LEU A 45 -8.49 5.89 2.60
CA LEU A 45 -9.08 5.16 1.47
C LEU A 45 -10.54 4.81 1.78
N PRO A 46 -11.46 5.06 0.85
CA PRO A 46 -12.86 4.70 1.04
C PRO A 46 -13.02 3.19 1.21
N THR A 47 -13.87 2.78 2.16
CA THR A 47 -14.41 1.42 2.19
C THR A 47 -15.37 1.23 1.02
N VAL A 48 -14.83 0.87 -0.14
CA VAL A 48 -15.61 0.36 -1.26
C VAL A 48 -15.89 -1.13 -1.06
N ASP A 49 -17.04 -1.60 -1.52
CA ASP A 49 -17.30 -3.04 -1.64
C ASP A 49 -16.28 -3.68 -2.57
N ASP A 50 -15.94 -4.96 -2.33
CA ASP A 50 -14.97 -5.72 -3.14
C ASP A 50 -15.33 -5.77 -4.64
N ASN A 51 -16.59 -5.50 -5.00
CA ASN A 51 -17.08 -5.46 -6.37
C ASN A 51 -17.03 -4.05 -7.02
N GLN A 52 -16.60 -3.02 -6.30
CA GLN A 52 -16.50 -1.66 -6.83
C GLN A 52 -15.03 -1.28 -7.08
N ARG A 53 -14.78 -0.67 -8.24
CA ARG A 53 -13.48 -0.07 -8.55
C ARG A 53 -13.28 1.16 -7.69
N ASP A 54 -12.10 1.25 -7.07
CA ASP A 54 -11.67 2.41 -6.31
C ASP A 54 -10.68 3.19 -7.15
N GLU A 55 -11.13 4.23 -7.84
CA GLU A 55 -10.29 5.02 -8.75
C GLU A 55 -9.07 5.63 -8.04
N GLN A 56 -9.20 5.97 -6.77
CA GLN A 56 -8.10 6.51 -5.97
C GLN A 56 -7.06 5.42 -5.72
N PHE A 57 -7.51 4.22 -5.34
CA PHE A 57 -6.62 3.07 -5.17
C PHE A 57 -5.95 2.65 -6.48
N GLU A 58 -6.67 2.61 -7.60
CA GLU A 58 -6.11 2.30 -8.92
C GLU A 58 -5.05 3.33 -9.33
N SER A 59 -5.31 4.63 -9.10
CA SER A 59 -4.30 5.67 -9.36
C SER A 59 -3.06 5.52 -8.48
N ILE A 60 -3.19 5.02 -7.25
CA ILE A 60 -2.05 4.71 -6.39
C ILE A 60 -1.30 3.50 -6.95
N LEU A 61 -2.01 2.43 -7.33
CA LEU A 61 -1.44 1.24 -7.94
C LEU A 61 -0.65 1.55 -9.21
N ASP A 62 -1.19 2.36 -10.12
CA ASP A 62 -0.50 2.78 -11.35
C ASP A 62 0.84 3.48 -11.06
N VAL A 63 0.96 4.15 -9.92
CA VAL A 63 2.19 4.83 -9.48
C VAL A 63 3.15 3.86 -8.79
N VAL A 64 2.65 2.92 -7.99
CA VAL A 64 3.49 2.03 -7.16
C VAL A 64 3.88 0.71 -7.85
N ASP A 65 3.05 0.21 -8.76
CA ASP A 65 3.23 -1.06 -9.49
C ASP A 65 2.86 -0.88 -10.98
N PRO A 66 3.69 -0.16 -11.77
CA PRO A 66 3.41 0.16 -13.16
C PRO A 66 3.64 -1.02 -14.14
N ASN A 67 3.59 -2.27 -13.69
CA ASN A 67 4.07 -3.45 -14.44
C ASN A 67 2.96 -4.40 -14.92
#